data_AF-A0A9P1ML34-F1
#
_entry.id   AF-A0A9P1ML34-F1
#
_cell.length_a   1.000
_cell.length_b   1.000
_cell.length_c   1.000
_cell.angle_alpha   90.00
_cell.angle_beta   90.00
_cell.angle_gamma   90.00
#
_symmetry.space_group_name_H-M   'P 1'
#
loop_
_entity.id
_entity.type
_entity.pdbx_description
1 polymer ?
#
loop_
_entity_poly.entity_id
_entity_poly.type
_entity_poly.pdbx_seq_one_letter_code
_entity_poly.pdbx_strand_id
1 'polypeptide(L)'
;MTIAYPNGIPLSLATLGFGSREKCDIAVNYKMYDASEVPFHDDEKLRDWMYNVYKEKDEMLANYYATGEFQPGERGQRISFSLAKIIGQYIFWFGSFYVQYKVYGWLIVQAIALLLAPFNWASV
;
A
#
# COMPACT_ATOMS: atom_id res chain seq x y z
N MET A 1 12.72 -0.05 11.52
CA MET A 1 11.39 0.51 11.23
C MET A 1 10.41 -0.04 12.23
N THR A 2 9.66 0.83 12.91
CA THR A 2 8.64 0.43 13.89
C THR A 2 7.30 0.96 13.43
N ILE A 3 6.35 0.05 13.20
CA ILE A 3 4.99 0.38 12.77
C ILE A 3 4.06 0.05 13.94
N ALA A 4 3.37 1.05 14.46
CA ALA A 4 2.36 0.84 15.47
C ALA A 4 0.97 0.85 14.85
N TYR A 5 0.28 -0.29 14.97
CA TYR A 5 -1.12 -0.41 14.58
C TYR A 5 -2.01 0.00 15.75
N PRO A 6 -3.12 0.73 15.50
CA PRO A 6 -4.09 1.00 16.54
C PRO A 6 -4.63 -0.32 17.13
N ASN A 7 -4.63 -0.42 18.46
CA ASN A 7 -5.01 -1.61 19.24
C ASN A 7 -4.17 -2.88 18.98
N GLY A 8 -3.02 -2.77 18.30
CA GLY A 8 -2.15 -3.92 18.02
C GLY A 8 -2.71 -4.90 16.98
N ILE A 9 -3.81 -4.54 16.31
CA ILE A 9 -4.46 -5.41 15.32
C ILE A 9 -3.85 -5.13 13.95
N PRO A 10 -3.12 -6.10 13.35
CA PRO A 10 -2.55 -5.90 12.03
C PRO A 10 -3.64 -5.84 10.97
N LEU A 11 -3.29 -5.27 9.83
CA LEU A 11 -4.17 -5.18 8.69
C LEU A 11 -4.49 -6.58 8.14
N SER A 12 -5.77 -6.91 7.97
CA SER A 12 -6.15 -8.08 7.18
C SER A 12 -5.81 -7.84 5.70
N LEU A 13 -5.26 -8.86 5.05
CA LEU A 13 -4.90 -8.81 3.63
C LEU A 13 -6.13 -8.48 2.75
N ALA A 14 -7.30 -8.99 3.14
CA ALA A 14 -8.56 -8.69 2.46
C ALA A 14 -8.91 -7.20 2.57
N THR A 15 -8.77 -6.61 3.75
CA THR A 15 -9.03 -5.17 3.97
C THR A 15 -8.05 -4.29 3.20
N LEU A 16 -6.80 -4.72 3.04
CA LEU A 16 -5.82 -4.04 2.18
C LEU A 16 -6.20 -4.11 0.70
N GLY A 17 -6.62 -5.27 0.22
CA GLY A 17 -6.98 -5.50 -1.19
C GLY A 17 -8.26 -4.79 -1.61
N PHE A 18 -9.30 -4.80 -0.76
CA PHE A 18 -10.59 -4.18 -1.08
C PHE A 18 -10.63 -2.67 -0.81
N GLY A 19 -9.66 -2.11 -0.09
CA GLY A 19 -9.60 -0.68 0.24
C GLY A 19 -10.78 -0.18 1.07
N SER A 20 -11.61 -1.07 1.64
CA SER A 20 -12.83 -0.74 2.38
C SER A 20 -12.57 -0.36 3.83
N ARG A 21 -11.41 0.20 4.15
CA ARG A 21 -10.99 0.36 5.55
C ARG A 21 -11.51 1.63 6.21
N GLU A 22 -11.87 1.49 7.48
CA GLU A 22 -12.06 2.60 8.41
C GLU A 22 -10.77 3.42 8.59
N LYS A 23 -10.93 4.68 9.02
CA LYS A 23 -9.82 5.61 9.22
C LYS A 23 -8.94 5.11 10.37
N CYS A 24 -7.84 4.42 10.06
CA CYS A 24 -6.89 4.02 11.08
C CYS A 24 -5.63 4.86 11.00
N ASP A 25 -5.30 5.50 12.12
CA ASP A 25 -4.08 6.24 12.32
C ASP A 25 -2.94 5.25 12.57
N ILE A 26 -2.22 4.89 11.51
CA ILE A 26 -0.97 4.13 11.64
C ILE A 26 0.13 5.14 11.93
N ALA A 27 0.88 4.88 12.99
CA ALA A 27 2.06 5.66 13.31
C ALA A 27 3.31 4.86 12.93
N VAL A 28 4.23 5.51 12.21
CA VAL A 28 5.48 4.89 11.76
C VAL A 28 6.65 5.68 12.34
N ASN A 29 7.59 4.97 12.95
CA ASN A 29 8.87 5.52 13.39
C ASN A 29 10.03 4.92 12.56
N TYR A 30 10.82 5.79 11.96
CA TYR A 30 12.02 5.43 11.21
C TYR A 30 13.26 5.80 12.03
N LYS A 31 13.99 4.79 12.48
CA LYS A 31 15.31 4.96 13.08
C LYS A 31 16.36 4.50 12.08
N MET A 32 17.29 5.38 11.76
CA MET A 32 18.44 5.12 10.88
C MET A 32 19.66 4.90 11.77
N TYR A 33 20.49 3.91 11.43
CA TYR A 33 21.76 3.63 12.11
C TYR A 33 22.88 3.72 11.07
N ASP A 34 24.05 4.21 11.49
CA ASP A 34 25.22 4.21 10.61
C ASP A 34 25.72 2.77 10.42
N ALA A 35 26.18 2.44 9.22
CA ALA A 35 26.77 1.14 8.91
C ALA A 35 28.03 0.85 9.75
N SER A 36 28.75 1.89 10.19
CA SER A 36 29.92 1.73 11.05
C SER A 36 29.59 1.31 12.48
N GLU A 37 28.37 1.59 12.96
CA GLU A 37 27.93 1.24 14.33
C GLU A 37 27.48 -0.22 14.43
N VAL A 38 27.21 -0.87 13.31
CA VAL A 38 26.72 -2.24 13.25
C VAL A 38 27.92 -3.20 13.17
N PRO A 39 28.12 -4.06 14.18
CA PRO A 39 29.27 -4.96 14.19
C PRO A 39 29.03 -6.16 13.26
N PHE A 40 29.17 -5.97 11.94
CA PHE A 40 28.99 -7.02 10.94
C PHE A 40 30.10 -8.09 10.94
N HIS A 41 31.24 -7.80 11.57
CA HIS A 41 32.42 -8.66 11.54
C HIS A 41 32.47 -9.71 12.66
N ASP A 42 31.53 -9.67 13.61
CA ASP A 42 31.51 -10.52 14.80
C ASP A 42 30.07 -10.95 15.10
N ASP A 43 29.77 -12.23 14.90
CA ASP A 43 28.42 -12.80 15.02
C ASP A 43 27.83 -12.65 16.43
N GLU A 44 28.65 -12.77 17.49
CA GLU A 44 28.17 -12.64 18.87
C GLU A 44 27.82 -11.18 19.18
N LYS A 45 28.68 -10.24 18.79
CA LYS A 45 28.40 -8.81 18.96
C LYS A 45 27.23 -8.33 18.10
N LEU A 46 27.08 -8.88 16.89
CA LEU A 46 25.94 -8.58 16.02
C LEU A 46 24.63 -9.03 16.65
N ARG A 47 24.60 -10.25 17.19
CA ARG A 47 23.44 -10.80 17.88
C ARG A 47 23.06 -9.92 19.08
N ASP A 48 24.04 -9.58 19.92
CA ASP A 48 23.79 -8.79 21.13
C ASP A 48 23.33 -7.36 20.78
N TRP A 49 23.92 -6.74 19.75
CA TRP A 49 23.45 -5.46 19.20
C TRP A 49 22.00 -5.55 18.72
N MET A 50 21.67 -6.60 17.96
CA MET A 50 20.34 -6.81 17.42
C MET A 50 19.31 -7.03 18.54
N TYR A 51 19.64 -7.77 19.59
CA TYR A 51 18.78 -7.93 20.77
C TYR A 51 18.53 -6.60 21.49
N ASN A 52 19.54 -5.75 21.63
CA ASN A 52 19.38 -4.43 22.24
C ASN A 52 18.43 -3.54 21.42
N VAL A 53 18.57 -3.55 20.08
CA VAL A 53 17.67 -2.82 19.17
C VAL A 53 16.23 -3.35 19.26
N TYR A 54 16.05 -4.67 19.36
CA TYR A 54 14.72 -5.26 19.53
C TYR A 54 14.08 -4.86 20.86
N LYS A 55 14.86 -4.86 21.95
CA LYS A 55 14.39 -4.44 23.27
C LYS A 55 13.93 -2.98 23.26
N GLU A 56 14.73 -2.08 22.69
CA GLU A 56 14.37 -0.66 22.55
C GLU A 56 13.09 -0.47 21.73
N LYS A 57 12.94 -1.24 20.65
CA LYS A 57 11.73 -1.23 19.81
C LYS A 57 10.48 -1.67 20.59
N ASP A 58 10.59 -2.72 21.41
CA ASP A 58 9.45 -3.24 22.16
C ASP A 58 9.06 -2.31 23.30
N GLU A 59 10.02 -1.68 23.98
CA GLU A 59 9.78 -0.62 24.97
C GLU A 59 9.07 0.59 24.34
N MET A 60 9.51 1.01 23.15
CA MET A 60 8.88 2.10 22.39
C MET A 60 7.44 1.77 21.99
N LEU A 61 7.17 0.52 21.55
CA LEU A 61 5.81 0.07 21.24
C LEU A 61 4.93 0.05 22.49
N ALA A 62 5.45 -0.45 23.62
CA ALA A 62 4.73 -0.45 24.88
C ALA A 62 4.35 0.97 25.32
N ASN A 63 5.29 1.93 25.21
CA ASN A 63 5.03 3.33 25.49
C ASN A 63 3.98 3.93 24.55
N TYR A 64 4.04 3.64 23.25
CA TYR A 64 3.03 4.08 22.29
C TYR A 64 1.64 3.52 22.61
N TYR A 65 1.53 2.26 23.02
CA TYR A 65 0.24 1.68 23.42
C TYR A 65 -0.30 2.25 24.74
N ALA A 66 0.57 2.68 25.65
CA ALA A 66 0.18 3.29 26.92
C ALA A 66 -0.18 4.79 26.80
N THR A 67 0.56 5.54 25.98
CA THR A 67 0.50 7.02 25.94
C THR A 67 -0.05 7.58 24.62
N GLY A 68 -0.03 6.78 23.55
CA GLY A 68 -0.42 7.22 22.20
C GLY A 68 0.67 8.00 21.44
N GLU A 69 1.87 8.14 22.00
CA GLU A 69 3.01 8.84 21.41
C GLU A 69 4.27 7.95 21.41
N PHE A 70 5.11 8.06 20.38
CA PHE A 70 6.36 7.29 20.31
C PHE A 70 7.48 7.92 21.14
N GLN A 71 7.55 9.25 21.13
CA GLN A 71 8.44 10.05 21.97
C GLN A 71 7.66 11.30 22.42
N PRO A 72 7.83 11.76 23.67
CA PRO A 72 7.16 12.95 24.17
C PRO A 72 7.55 14.17 23.31
N GLY A 73 6.59 14.71 22.57
CA GLY A 73 6.79 15.89 21.71
C GLY A 73 6.96 15.61 20.20
N GLU A 74 7.18 14.36 19.79
CA GLU A 74 7.22 13.98 18.37
C GLU A 74 5.95 13.22 17.98
N ARG A 75 5.02 13.92 17.33
CA ARG A 75 3.86 13.28 16.72
C ARG A 75 4.33 12.45 15.53
N GLY A 76 4.44 11.14 15.72
CA GLY A 76 4.72 10.19 14.64
C GLY A 76 3.81 10.45 13.44
N GLN A 77 4.36 10.28 12.23
CA GLN A 77 3.64 10.61 11.00
C GLN A 77 2.40 9.72 10.87
N ARG A 78 1.21 10.31 11.05
CA ARG A 78 -0.07 9.61 10.94
C ARG A 78 -0.45 9.52 9.47
N ILE A 79 -0.38 8.32 8.92
CA ILE A 79 -0.82 8.08 7.55
C ILE A 79 -2.31 7.77 7.59
N SER A 80 -3.13 8.74 7.18
CA SER A 80 -4.56 8.51 6.95
C SER A 80 -4.82 8.42 5.45
N PHE A 81 -5.53 7.37 5.05
CA PHE A 81 -6.01 7.21 3.68
C PHE A 81 -7.38 7.88 3.57
N SER A 82 -7.53 8.86 2.67
CA SER A 82 -8.82 9.49 2.44
C SER A 82 -9.67 8.64 1.49
N LEU A 83 -10.93 8.40 1.85
CA LEU A 83 -11.90 7.74 0.97
C LEU A 83 -12.02 8.45 -0.39
N ALA A 84 -11.86 9.77 -0.44
CA ALA A 84 -11.87 10.54 -1.68
C ALA A 84 -10.79 10.07 -2.68
N LYS A 85 -9.58 9.73 -2.20
CA LYS A 85 -8.52 9.19 -3.06
C LYS A 85 -8.88 7.81 -3.59
N ILE A 86 -9.51 6.97 -2.75
CA ILE A 86 -9.97 5.63 -3.13
C ILE A 86 -11.08 5.71 -4.19
N ILE A 87 -12.08 6.56 -3.96
CA ILE A 87 -13.19 6.80 -4.90
C ILE A 87 -12.65 7.36 -6.23
N GLY A 88 -11.73 8.33 -6.18
CA GLY A 88 -11.10 8.88 -7.38
C GLY A 88 -10.36 7.82 -8.21
N GLN A 89 -9.63 6.92 -7.54
CA GLN A 89 -8.96 5.79 -8.19
C GLN A 89 -9.97 4.86 -8.88
N TYR A 90 -11.07 4.49 -8.21
CA TYR A 90 -12.09 3.63 -8.82
C TYR A 90 -12.77 4.30 -10.01
N ILE A 91 -13.15 5.58 -9.91
CA ILE A 91 -13.73 6.34 -11.02
C ILE A 91 -12.79 6.35 -12.22
N PHE A 92 -11.49 6.55 -11.99
CA PHE A 92 -10.48 6.50 -13.05
C PHE A 92 -10.44 5.15 -13.76
N TRP A 93 -10.40 4.04 -13.01
CA TRP A 93 -10.37 2.69 -13.60
C TRP A 93 -11.66 2.34 -14.33
N PHE A 94 -12.83 2.57 -13.73
CA PHE A 94 -14.12 2.29 -14.37
C PHE A 94 -14.35 3.17 -15.59
N GLY A 95 -13.97 4.46 -15.53
CA GLY A 95 -14.03 5.37 -16.66
C GLY A 95 -13.10 4.94 -17.79
N SER A 96 -11.86 4.60 -17.49
CA SER A 96 -10.88 4.10 -18.46
C SER A 96 -11.35 2.81 -19.12
N PHE A 97 -11.84 1.85 -18.33
CA PHE A 97 -12.38 0.59 -18.84
C PHE A 97 -13.60 0.79 -19.74
N TYR A 98 -14.51 1.72 -19.39
CA TYR A 98 -15.67 2.04 -20.23
C TYR A 98 -15.26 2.63 -21.59
N VAL A 99 -14.31 3.56 -21.59
CA VAL A 99 -13.77 4.16 -22.83
C VAL A 99 -13.11 3.08 -23.68
N GLN A 100 -12.27 2.23 -23.09
CA GLN A 100 -11.63 1.11 -23.78
C GLN A 100 -12.66 0.16 -24.38
N TYR A 101 -13.69 -0.24 -23.62
CA TYR A 101 -14.76 -1.11 -24.10
C TYR A 101 -15.47 -0.51 -25.33
N LYS A 102 -15.79 0.78 -25.31
CA LYS A 102 -16.41 1.48 -26.45
C LYS A 102 -15.50 1.52 -27.67
N VAL A 103 -14.22 1.85 -27.49
CA VAL A 103 -13.25 1.93 -28.59
C VAL A 103 -12.99 0.56 -29.19
N TYR A 104 -12.75 -0.47 -28.37
CA TYR A 104 -12.55 -1.83 -28.85
C TYR A 104 -13.81 -2.39 -29.52
N GLY A 105 -15.00 -2.14 -28.96
CA GLY A 105 -16.25 -2.52 -29.61
C GLY A 105 -16.40 -1.88 -31.00
N TRP A 106 -16.10 -0.59 -31.12
CA TRP A 106 -16.12 0.11 -32.40
C TRP A 106 -15.10 -0.46 -33.40
N LEU A 107 -13.86 -0.70 -32.95
CA LEU A 107 -12.80 -1.31 -33.78
C LEU A 107 -13.17 -2.73 -34.23
N ILE A 108 -13.78 -3.54 -33.37
CA ILE A 108 -14.24 -4.89 -33.72
C ILE A 108 -15.33 -4.84 -34.79
N VAL A 109 -16.31 -3.93 -34.66
CA VAL A 109 -17.35 -3.76 -35.69
C VAL A 109 -16.75 -3.33 -37.02
N GLN A 110 -15.80 -2.39 -37.02
CA GLN A 110 -15.08 -1.97 -38.24
C GLN A 110 -14.27 -3.12 -38.85
N ALA A 111 -13.59 -3.92 -38.02
CA ALA A 111 -12.85 -5.09 -38.49
C ALA A 111 -13.76 -6.17 -39.10
N ILE A 112 -14.91 -6.45 -38.47
CA ILE A 112 -15.92 -7.37 -39.00
C ILE A 112 -16.50 -6.84 -40.31
N ALA A 113 -16.82 -5.55 -40.40
CA ALA A 113 -17.34 -4.94 -41.61
C ALA A 113 -16.33 -5.03 -42.77
N LEU A 114 -15.04 -4.78 -42.51
CA LEU A 114 -13.97 -4.96 -43.50
C LEU A 114 -13.79 -6.43 -43.93
N LEU A 115 -13.90 -7.38 -42.99
CA LEU A 115 -13.80 -8.81 -43.30
C LEU A 115 -15.00 -9.34 -44.11
N LEU A 116 -16.20 -8.80 -43.90
CA LEU A 116 -17.42 -9.20 -44.61
C LEU A 116 -17.64 -8.43 -45.92
N ALA A 117 -16.94 -7.31 -46.14
CA ALA A 117 -17.01 -6.52 -47.36
C ALA A 117 -16.84 -7.32 -48.68
N PRO A 118 -15.88 -8.26 -48.82
CA PRO A 118 -15.73 -9.04 -50.05
C PRO A 118 -16.88 -10.06 -50.27
N PHE A 119 -17.55 -10.53 -49.22
CA PHE A 119 -18.68 -11.46 -49.35
C PHE A 119 -19.96 -10.78 -49.83
N ASN A 120 -20.13 -9.49 -49.54
CA ASN A 120 -21.34 -8.74 -49.88
C ASN A 120 -21.40 -8.32 -51.37
N TRP A 121 -20.27 -8.37 -52.09
CA TRP A 121 -20.18 -8.02 -53.52
C TRP A 121 -20.43 -9.21 -54.46
N ALA A 122 -20.43 -10.45 -53.93
CA ALA A 122 -20.63 -11.67 -54.72
C ALA A 122 -22.11 -12.11 -54.84
N SER A 123 -23.03 -11.36 -54.22
CA SER A 123 -24.47 -11.68 -54.16
C SER A 123 -25.38 -10.69 -54.91
N VAL A 124 -24.81 -9.83 -55.76
CA VAL A 124 -25.52 -8.94 -56.70
C VAL A 124 -25.17 -9.36 -58.12
#